data_AF-A0A2E7D3Y6-F1
#
_entry.id   AF-A0A2E7D3Y6-F1
#
_cell.length_a   1.000
_cell.length_b   1.000
_cell.length_c   1.000
_cell.angle_alpha   90.00
_cell.angle_beta   90.00
_cell.angle_gamma   90.00
#
_symmetry.space_group_name_H-M   'P 1'
#
loop_
_entity.id
_entity.type
_entity.pdbx_description
1 polymer ?
#
loop_
_entity_poly.entity_id
_entity_poly.type
_entity_poly.pdbx_seq_one_letter_code
_entity_poly.pdbx_strand_id
1 'polypeptide(L)'
;MIVASLTIASYRSALALDKSPSPVSRKILDNPKPEHVRTLISALNGCGCVPKHHPVRDALVKIGKPAASPLIKRMNSTTKWWIQLECVYILGLIGPEAGVAEELRKANIRHPLPKRYLGIARTAMLSDSEQLRLYAKGKRFPGSSKKYVQELLALTEQRAKAKKEAGNSKQQVSSSKVDAK
;
A
#
# COMPACT_ATOMS: atom_id res chain seq x y z
N MET A 1 -26.62 28.06 6.61
CA MET A 1 -26.65 26.61 6.33
C MET A 1 -26.13 26.35 4.91
N ILE A 2 -24.82 26.14 4.74
CA ILE A 2 -24.26 25.78 3.41
C ILE A 2 -23.23 24.67 3.63
N VAL A 3 -23.70 23.41 3.67
CA VAL A 3 -22.81 22.23 3.63
C VAL A 3 -23.51 21.09 2.88
N ALA A 4 -23.61 21.17 1.54
CA ALA A 4 -24.15 20.05 0.76
C ALA A 4 -23.60 19.89 -0.67
N SER A 5 -22.83 20.85 -1.19
CA SER A 5 -22.46 20.83 -2.62
C SER A 5 -21.14 20.13 -2.94
N LEU A 6 -20.27 19.87 -1.95
CA LEU A 6 -18.96 19.23 -2.22
C LEU A 6 -19.01 17.70 -2.33
N THR A 7 -20.15 17.06 -2.03
CA THR A 7 -20.20 15.60 -1.84
C THR A 7 -20.64 14.85 -3.09
N ILE A 8 -21.46 15.45 -3.96
CA ILE A 8 -22.14 14.74 -5.04
C ILE A 8 -21.18 14.38 -6.21
N ALA A 9 -20.27 15.27 -6.59
CA ALA A 9 -19.30 15.02 -7.67
C ALA A 9 -18.27 13.93 -7.32
N SER A 10 -17.86 13.88 -6.04
CA SER A 10 -16.96 12.85 -5.53
C SER A 10 -17.65 11.47 -5.47
N TYR A 11 -18.92 11.44 -5.08
CA TYR A 11 -19.74 10.22 -5.05
C TYR A 11 -20.00 9.63 -6.45
N ARG A 12 -20.32 10.46 -7.45
CA ARG A 12 -20.52 9.99 -8.85
C ARG A 12 -19.24 9.37 -9.44
N SER A 13 -18.09 9.95 -9.14
CA SER A 13 -16.77 9.46 -9.58
C SER A 13 -16.40 8.14 -8.90
N ALA A 14 -16.77 7.96 -7.63
CA ALA A 14 -16.57 6.74 -6.86
C ALA A 14 -17.39 5.55 -7.40
N LEU A 15 -18.66 5.78 -7.72
CA LEU A 15 -19.55 4.80 -8.35
C LEU A 15 -19.09 4.38 -9.75
N ALA A 16 -18.48 5.31 -10.50
CA ALA A 16 -17.96 5.01 -11.84
C ALA A 16 -16.76 4.04 -11.83
N LEU A 17 -15.94 4.05 -10.78
CA LEU A 17 -14.83 3.12 -10.59
C LEU A 17 -15.26 1.71 -10.17
N ASP A 18 -16.50 1.53 -9.73
CA ASP A 18 -17.07 0.24 -9.32
C ASP A 18 -17.73 -0.54 -10.48
N LYS A 19 -17.70 0.01 -11.69
CA LYS A 19 -18.05 -0.67 -12.95
C LYS A 19 -16.98 -1.73 -13.29
N SER A 20 -17.20 -2.52 -14.36
CA SER A 20 -16.25 -3.54 -14.80
C SER A 20 -14.81 -3.01 -14.84
N PRO A 21 -13.82 -3.77 -14.32
CA PRO A 21 -12.44 -3.30 -14.23
C PRO A 21 -11.94 -2.95 -15.63
N SER A 22 -11.29 -1.80 -15.75
CA SER A 22 -10.74 -1.37 -17.04
C SER A 22 -9.66 -2.36 -17.49
N PRO A 23 -9.68 -2.84 -18.74
CA PRO A 23 -8.60 -3.68 -19.25
C PRO A 23 -7.28 -2.89 -19.23
N VAL A 24 -6.24 -3.48 -18.64
CA VAL A 24 -4.91 -2.89 -18.58
C VAL A 24 -4.04 -3.58 -19.61
N SER A 25 -3.40 -2.82 -20.48
CA SER A 25 -2.48 -3.36 -21.48
C SER A 25 -1.22 -3.92 -20.81
N ARG A 26 -0.67 -5.00 -21.37
CA ARG A 26 0.55 -5.63 -20.84
C ARG A 26 1.73 -4.66 -20.77
N LYS A 27 1.83 -3.74 -21.74
CA LYS A 27 2.83 -2.65 -21.79
C LYS A 27 2.82 -1.78 -20.52
N ILE A 28 1.64 -1.49 -19.96
CA ILE A 28 1.50 -0.70 -18.72
C ILE A 28 1.99 -1.50 -17.51
N LEU A 29 1.74 -2.82 -17.49
CA LEU A 29 2.12 -3.70 -16.38
C LEU A 29 3.63 -3.95 -16.34
N ASP A 30 4.25 -4.08 -17.52
CA ASP A 30 5.68 -4.33 -17.66
C ASP A 30 6.50 -3.08 -17.26
N ASN A 31 6.03 -1.88 -17.62
CA ASN A 31 6.68 -0.61 -17.29
C ASN A 31 5.68 0.40 -16.66
N PRO A 32 5.35 0.24 -15.38
CA PRO A 32 4.35 1.06 -14.72
C PRO A 32 4.92 2.44 -14.36
N LYS A 33 4.25 3.49 -14.82
CA LYS A 33 4.61 4.90 -14.61
C LYS A 33 3.58 5.60 -13.74
N PRO A 34 3.91 6.74 -13.10
CA PRO A 34 2.96 7.52 -12.31
C PRO A 34 1.69 7.93 -13.08
N GLU A 35 1.80 8.17 -14.39
CA GLU A 35 0.65 8.49 -15.26
C GLU A 35 -0.37 7.34 -15.37
N HIS A 36 0.06 6.10 -15.16
CA HIS A 36 -0.79 4.91 -15.22
C HIS A 36 -1.59 4.66 -13.92
N VAL A 37 -1.32 5.39 -12.84
CA VAL A 37 -1.93 5.16 -11.52
C VAL A 37 -3.45 5.14 -11.59
N ARG A 38 -4.05 6.08 -12.32
CA ARG A 38 -5.52 6.16 -12.44
C ARG A 38 -6.11 4.92 -13.10
N THR A 39 -5.50 4.47 -14.20
CA THR A 39 -5.91 3.28 -14.95
C THR A 39 -5.72 2.00 -14.14
N LEU A 40 -4.61 1.89 -13.40
CA LEU A 40 -4.34 0.75 -12.55
C LEU A 40 -5.33 0.68 -11.36
N ILE A 41 -5.67 1.83 -10.76
CA ILE A 41 -6.66 1.88 -9.67
C ILE A 41 -8.07 1.55 -10.14
N SER A 42 -8.45 1.96 -11.36
CA SER A 42 -9.74 1.58 -11.94
C SER A 42 -9.82 0.10 -12.36
N ALA A 43 -8.68 -0.56 -12.52
CA ALA A 43 -8.59 -1.98 -12.83
C ALA A 43 -8.59 -2.89 -11.59
N LEU A 44 -8.60 -2.34 -10.37
CA LEU A 44 -8.70 -3.12 -9.14
C LEU A 44 -10.09 -3.77 -9.03
N ASN A 45 -10.13 -5.09 -9.00
CA ASN A 45 -11.37 -5.87 -8.92
C ASN A 45 -11.58 -6.51 -7.53
N GLY A 46 -10.65 -6.29 -6.59
CA GLY A 46 -10.61 -6.96 -5.30
C GLY A 46 -9.91 -8.29 -5.34
N CYS A 47 -9.27 -8.64 -4.24
CA CYS A 47 -8.63 -9.94 -4.05
C CYS A 47 -9.55 -11.02 -3.43
N GLY A 48 -10.82 -10.70 -3.16
CA GLY A 48 -11.69 -11.52 -2.31
C GLY A 48 -11.19 -11.53 -0.85
N CYS A 49 -11.33 -12.65 -0.14
CA CYS A 49 -10.93 -12.76 1.28
C CYS A 49 -9.42 -12.88 1.51
N VAL A 50 -8.67 -13.26 0.47
CA VAL A 50 -7.25 -13.60 0.56
C VAL A 50 -6.48 -12.75 -0.43
N PRO A 51 -5.48 -12.00 0.01
CA PRO A 51 -4.64 -11.28 -0.92
C PRO A 51 -3.89 -12.24 -1.84
N LYS A 52 -3.90 -11.96 -3.15
CA LYS A 52 -3.28 -12.78 -4.18
C LYS A 52 -2.35 -11.93 -5.04
N HIS A 53 -1.37 -12.56 -5.65
CA HIS A 53 -0.55 -11.92 -6.67
C HIS A 53 -1.45 -11.49 -7.83
N HIS A 54 -1.32 -10.23 -8.25
CA HIS A 54 -2.09 -9.69 -9.34
C HIS A 54 -1.26 -8.62 -10.05
N PRO A 55 -1.05 -8.69 -11.37
CA PRO A 55 -0.13 -7.79 -12.08
C PRO A 55 -0.41 -6.30 -11.84
N VAL A 56 -1.68 -5.91 -11.72
CA VAL A 56 -2.09 -4.52 -11.43
C VAL A 56 -1.61 -4.07 -10.06
N ARG A 57 -1.66 -4.96 -9.06
CA ARG A 57 -1.17 -4.70 -7.69
C ARG A 57 0.34 -4.50 -7.72
N ASP A 58 1.06 -5.39 -8.39
CA ASP A 58 2.52 -5.33 -8.45
C ASP A 58 2.99 -4.07 -9.20
N ALA A 59 2.28 -3.68 -10.25
CA ALA A 59 2.49 -2.42 -10.96
C ALA A 59 2.31 -1.20 -10.04
N LEU A 60 1.25 -1.17 -9.22
CA LEU A 60 1.02 -0.08 -8.25
C LEU A 60 2.09 -0.04 -7.16
N VAL A 61 2.55 -1.20 -6.70
CA VAL A 61 3.64 -1.29 -5.71
C VAL A 61 4.96 -0.78 -6.30
N LYS A 62 5.26 -1.13 -7.56
CA LYS A 62 6.43 -0.63 -8.29
C LYS A 62 6.39 0.89 -8.47
N ILE A 63 5.22 1.48 -8.69
CA ILE A 63 5.06 2.94 -8.75
C ILE A 63 5.37 3.57 -7.39
N GLY A 64 4.91 2.96 -6.29
CA GLY A 64 5.23 3.39 -4.93
C GLY A 64 4.45 4.63 -4.49
N LYS A 65 5.14 5.64 -3.95
CA LYS A 65 4.56 6.85 -3.35
C LYS A 65 3.45 7.53 -4.19
N PRO A 66 3.57 7.71 -5.51
CA PRO A 66 2.52 8.35 -6.33
C PRO A 66 1.18 7.60 -6.29
N ALA A 67 1.17 6.30 -6.02
CA ALA A 67 -0.05 5.50 -5.92
C ALA A 67 -0.75 5.63 -4.56
N ALA A 68 -0.06 6.08 -3.50
CA ALA A 68 -0.55 6.00 -2.13
C ALA A 68 -1.80 6.87 -1.86
N SER A 69 -1.77 8.16 -2.18
CA SER A 69 -2.93 9.04 -1.96
C SER A 69 -4.13 8.65 -2.83
N PRO A 70 -3.96 8.32 -4.13
CA PRO A 70 -5.04 7.76 -4.95
C PRO A 70 -5.66 6.48 -4.39
N LEU A 71 -4.85 5.57 -3.81
CA LEU A 71 -5.36 4.35 -3.17
C LEU A 71 -6.20 4.65 -1.92
N ILE A 72 -5.79 5.61 -1.07
CA ILE A 72 -6.59 6.04 0.07
C ILE A 72 -7.94 6.61 -0.38
N LYS A 73 -7.94 7.43 -1.44
CA LYS A 73 -9.19 7.97 -2.02
C LYS A 73 -10.10 6.84 -2.49
N ARG A 74 -9.57 5.88 -3.25
CA ARG A 74 -10.33 4.72 -3.76
C ARG A 74 -10.92 3.88 -2.61
N MET A 75 -10.12 3.61 -1.59
CA MET A 75 -10.52 2.84 -0.41
C MET A 75 -11.68 3.51 0.33
N ASN A 76 -11.61 4.82 0.54
CA ASN A 76 -12.66 5.56 1.25
C ASN A 76 -13.93 5.78 0.41
N SER A 77 -13.80 5.75 -0.92
CA SER A 77 -14.91 6.02 -1.83
C SER A 77 -15.74 4.77 -2.18
N THR A 78 -15.16 3.57 -2.06
CA THR A 78 -15.86 2.31 -2.37
C THR A 78 -16.58 1.74 -1.15
N THR A 79 -17.74 1.14 -1.37
CA THR A 79 -18.47 0.36 -0.36
C THR A 79 -18.08 -1.12 -0.38
N LYS A 80 -17.36 -1.57 -1.42
CA LYS A 80 -16.96 -2.95 -1.63
C LYS A 80 -15.77 -3.29 -0.74
N TRP A 81 -16.01 -4.08 0.31
CA TRP A 81 -14.98 -4.40 1.30
C TRP A 81 -13.76 -5.13 0.71
N TRP A 82 -13.93 -5.93 -0.35
CA TRP A 82 -12.80 -6.61 -1.01
C TRP A 82 -11.87 -5.65 -1.75
N ILE A 83 -12.39 -4.53 -2.28
CA ILE A 83 -11.57 -3.46 -2.88
C ILE A 83 -10.85 -2.68 -1.78
N GLN A 84 -11.53 -2.41 -0.65
CA GLN A 84 -10.90 -1.80 0.51
C GLN A 84 -9.73 -2.66 1.02
N LEU A 85 -9.92 -3.97 1.12
CA LEU A 85 -8.87 -4.91 1.54
C LEU A 85 -7.68 -4.87 0.59
N GLU A 86 -7.92 -4.88 -0.72
CA GLU A 86 -6.86 -4.81 -1.72
C GLU A 86 -6.07 -3.49 -1.63
N CYS A 87 -6.75 -2.35 -1.43
CA CYS A 87 -6.09 -1.06 -1.23
C CYS A 87 -5.20 -1.07 0.02
N VAL A 88 -5.71 -1.55 1.16
CA VAL A 88 -4.93 -1.70 2.42
C VAL A 88 -3.69 -2.55 2.20
N TYR A 89 -3.82 -3.62 1.41
CA TYR A 89 -2.75 -4.55 1.12
C TYR A 89 -1.65 -3.94 0.24
N ILE A 90 -2.03 -3.24 -0.84
CA ILE A 90 -1.08 -2.51 -1.70
C ILE A 90 -0.34 -1.45 -0.88
N LEU A 91 -1.08 -0.70 -0.06
CA LEU A 91 -0.54 0.33 0.81
C LEU A 91 0.52 -0.22 1.78
N GLY A 92 0.26 -1.37 2.42
CA GLY A 92 1.25 -2.02 3.27
C GLY A 92 2.51 -2.46 2.52
N LEU A 93 2.37 -2.95 1.28
CA LEU A 93 3.51 -3.33 0.43
C LEU A 93 4.38 -2.12 0.03
N ILE A 94 3.75 -1.02 -0.38
CA ILE A 94 4.47 0.23 -0.66
C ILE A 94 5.27 0.61 0.61
N GLY A 95 4.67 0.44 1.78
CA GLY A 95 5.34 0.56 3.07
C GLY A 95 5.68 2.02 3.41
N PRO A 96 6.85 2.32 4.00
CA PRO A 96 7.13 3.64 4.56
C PRO A 96 7.11 4.77 3.53
N GLU A 97 7.44 4.46 2.28
CA GLU A 97 7.43 5.43 1.18
C GLU A 97 6.02 5.92 0.84
N ALA A 98 4.98 5.18 1.24
CA ALA A 98 3.60 5.57 1.01
C ALA A 98 3.27 6.89 1.70
N GLY A 99 3.84 7.15 2.88
CA GLY A 99 3.65 8.41 3.62
C GLY A 99 2.20 8.69 4.05
N VAL A 100 1.32 7.68 4.06
CA VAL A 100 -0.12 7.82 4.35
C VAL A 100 -0.59 7.02 5.58
N ALA A 101 0.33 6.71 6.51
CA ALA A 101 0.05 5.84 7.65
C ALA A 101 -1.01 6.43 8.60
N GLU A 102 -1.05 7.75 8.76
CA GLU A 102 -2.00 8.44 9.63
C GLU A 102 -3.36 8.66 8.96
N GLU A 103 -3.38 8.89 7.64
CA GLU A 103 -4.61 8.88 6.84
C GLU A 103 -5.25 7.50 6.87
N LEU A 104 -4.44 6.45 6.76
CA LEU A 104 -4.90 5.07 6.88
C LEU A 104 -5.50 4.81 8.28
N ARG A 105 -4.90 5.33 9.35
CA ARG A 105 -5.45 5.24 10.72
C ARG A 105 -6.84 5.85 10.86
N LYS A 106 -7.09 6.96 10.15
CA LYS A 106 -8.38 7.69 10.18
C LYS A 106 -9.45 7.07 9.27
N ALA A 107 -9.10 6.06 8.46
CA ALA A 107 -10.04 5.45 7.53
C ALA A 107 -11.21 4.77 8.25
N ASN A 108 -12.43 5.13 7.87
CA ASN A 108 -13.65 4.55 8.45
C ASN A 108 -14.06 3.27 7.72
N ILE A 109 -13.35 2.17 8.02
CA ILE A 109 -13.65 0.85 7.47
C ILE A 109 -14.62 0.11 8.41
N ARG A 110 -15.85 -0.10 7.93
CA ARG A 110 -16.88 -0.84 8.67
C ARG A 110 -16.67 -2.35 8.65
N HIS A 111 -16.22 -2.90 7.52
CA HIS A 111 -16.09 -4.34 7.37
C HIS A 111 -14.92 -4.89 8.21
N PRO A 112 -15.09 -6.01 8.93
CA PRO A 112 -14.08 -6.53 9.85
C PRO A 112 -12.78 -6.95 9.16
N LEU A 113 -12.86 -7.48 7.94
CA LEU A 113 -11.66 -7.95 7.22
C LEU A 113 -10.69 -6.82 6.89
N PRO A 114 -11.01 -5.79 6.07
CA PRO A 114 -10.03 -4.74 5.78
C PRO A 114 -9.59 -3.99 7.05
N LYS A 115 -10.48 -3.82 8.03
CA LYS A 115 -10.16 -3.21 9.34
C LYS A 115 -9.08 -3.98 10.09
N ARG A 116 -9.10 -5.30 10.02
CA ARG A 116 -8.08 -6.17 10.63
C ARG A 116 -6.71 -6.00 9.97
N TYR A 117 -6.66 -5.89 8.65
CA TYR A 117 -5.41 -5.71 7.90
C TYR A 117 -4.86 -4.28 7.98
N LEU A 118 -5.71 -3.31 8.31
CA LEU A 118 -5.34 -1.91 8.43
C LEU A 118 -4.21 -1.67 9.44
N GLY A 119 -4.28 -2.34 10.60
CA GLY A 119 -3.23 -2.26 11.63
C GLY A 119 -1.89 -2.82 11.13
N ILE A 120 -1.93 -3.96 10.43
CA ILE A 120 -0.73 -4.62 9.88
C ILE A 120 -0.08 -3.75 8.79
N ALA A 121 -0.89 -3.22 7.86
CA ALA A 121 -0.40 -2.35 6.80
C ALA A 121 0.22 -1.08 7.40
N ARG A 122 -0.42 -0.47 8.40
CA ARG A 122 0.11 0.69 9.10
C ARG A 122 1.44 0.38 9.79
N THR A 123 1.59 -0.76 10.45
CA THR A 123 2.86 -1.12 11.09
C THR A 123 3.99 -1.35 10.09
N ALA A 124 3.68 -1.91 8.91
CA ALA A 124 4.64 -2.00 7.82
C ALA A 124 5.07 -0.62 7.29
N MET A 125 4.13 0.34 7.18
CA MET A 125 4.46 1.73 6.82
C MET A 125 5.30 2.44 7.89
N LEU A 126 5.05 2.18 9.17
CA LEU A 126 5.86 2.71 10.27
C LEU A 126 7.21 2.00 10.41
N SER A 127 7.49 0.98 9.58
CA SER A 127 8.69 0.15 9.65
C SER A 127 8.88 -0.54 11.01
N ASP A 128 7.78 -0.86 11.70
CA ASP A 128 7.79 -1.52 13.00
C ASP A 128 7.85 -3.05 12.82
N SER A 129 9.07 -3.57 12.69
CA SER A 129 9.32 -5.00 12.50
C SER A 129 8.97 -5.84 13.72
N GLU A 130 9.09 -5.29 14.94
CA GLU A 130 8.75 -6.00 16.17
C GLU A 130 7.25 -6.27 16.25
N GLN A 131 6.44 -5.26 15.96
CA GLN A 131 4.99 -5.43 15.92
C GLN A 131 4.56 -6.40 14.81
N LEU A 132 5.23 -6.37 13.64
CA LEU A 132 5.00 -7.37 12.58
C LEU A 132 5.36 -8.79 13.02
N ARG A 133 6.45 -8.99 13.79
CA ARG A 133 6.81 -10.30 14.38
C ARG A 133 5.75 -10.78 15.36
N LEU A 134 5.21 -9.90 16.19
CA LEU A 134 4.09 -10.23 17.09
C LEU A 134 2.85 -10.65 16.31
N TYR A 135 2.52 -9.94 15.23
CA TYR A 135 1.43 -10.35 14.34
C TYR A 135 1.68 -11.71 13.67
N ALA A 136 2.91 -12.00 13.27
CA ALA A 136 3.27 -13.27 12.64
C ALA A 136 3.19 -14.46 13.62
N LYS A 137 3.48 -14.23 14.91
CA LYS A 137 3.40 -15.24 15.99
C LYS A 137 1.98 -15.42 16.53
N GLY A 138 1.11 -14.42 16.39
CA GLY A 138 -0.23 -14.43 16.98
C GLY A 138 -1.15 -15.52 16.40
N LYS A 139 -1.77 -16.32 17.28
CA LYS A 139 -2.80 -17.32 16.92
C LYS A 139 -4.08 -16.71 16.35
N ARG A 140 -4.25 -15.38 16.45
CA ARG A 140 -5.46 -14.68 16.00
C ARG A 140 -5.62 -14.74 14.48
N PHE A 141 -4.55 -14.85 13.69
CA PHE A 141 -4.57 -14.68 12.23
C PHE A 141 -4.75 -16.01 11.47
N PRO A 142 -5.79 -16.17 10.63
CA PRO A 142 -5.92 -17.33 9.77
C PRO A 142 -4.73 -17.42 8.80
N GLY A 143 -4.41 -18.62 8.31
CA GLY A 143 -3.15 -18.90 7.60
C GLY A 143 -2.84 -18.00 6.40
N SER A 144 -3.86 -17.50 5.70
CA SER A 144 -3.72 -16.54 4.60
C SER A 144 -3.24 -15.15 5.05
N SER A 145 -3.70 -14.67 6.20
CA SER A 145 -3.21 -13.42 6.80
C SER A 145 -1.76 -13.56 7.27
N LYS A 146 -1.35 -14.76 7.69
CA LYS A 146 0.02 -15.03 8.15
C LYS A 146 1.05 -14.88 7.02
N LYS A 147 0.73 -15.37 5.81
CA LYS A 147 1.59 -15.19 4.62
C LYS A 147 1.84 -13.72 4.32
N TYR A 148 0.80 -12.88 4.37
CA TYR A 148 0.97 -11.44 4.17
C TYR A 148 1.88 -10.80 5.22
N VAL A 149 1.65 -11.12 6.50
CA VAL A 149 2.46 -10.53 7.58
C VAL A 149 3.93 -10.93 7.42
N GLN A 150 4.20 -12.17 7.01
CA GLN A 150 5.56 -12.66 6.71
C GLN A 150 6.17 -11.93 5.50
N GLU A 151 5.40 -11.72 4.42
CA GLU A 151 5.82 -10.95 3.25
C GLU A 151 6.21 -9.52 3.65
N LEU A 152 5.38 -8.84 4.44
CA LEU A 152 5.68 -7.50 4.94
C LEU A 152 6.90 -7.47 5.85
N LEU A 153 7.02 -8.44 6.76
CA LEU A 153 8.16 -8.53 7.66
C LEU A 153 9.47 -8.66 6.85
N ALA A 154 9.51 -9.59 5.89
CA ALA A 154 10.65 -9.79 5.02
C ALA A 154 11.02 -8.50 4.26
N LEU A 155 10.03 -7.80 3.70
CA LEU A 155 10.25 -6.52 3.01
C LEU A 155 10.77 -5.43 3.95
N THR A 156 10.24 -5.32 5.17
CA THR A 156 10.71 -4.34 6.15
C THR A 156 12.16 -4.61 6.59
N GLU A 157 12.52 -5.88 6.80
CA GLU A 157 13.89 -6.27 7.15
C GLU A 157 14.87 -6.05 5.99
N GLN A 158 14.47 -6.34 4.76
CA GLN A 158 15.27 -6.04 3.56
C GLN A 158 15.53 -4.55 3.41
N ARG A 159 14.49 -3.71 3.57
CA ARG A 159 14.62 -2.25 3.56
C ARG A 159 15.54 -1.74 4.68
N ALA A 160 15.46 -2.33 5.86
CA ALA A 160 16.34 -1.99 6.98
C ALA A 160 17.81 -2.34 6.69
N LYS A 161 18.07 -3.51 6.08
CA LYS A 161 19.42 -3.91 5.64
C LYS A 161 19.96 -2.96 4.56
N ALA A 162 19.19 -2.69 3.52
CA ALA A 162 19.58 -1.76 2.44
C ALA A 162 19.89 -0.34 2.95
N LYS A 163 19.13 0.16 3.95
CA LYS A 163 19.42 1.46 4.59
C LYS A 163 20.75 1.47 5.36
N LYS A 164 21.10 0.37 6.03
CA LYS A 164 22.39 0.24 6.74
C LYS A 164 23.56 0.24 5.76
N GLU A 165 23.42 -0.50 4.66
CA GLU A 165 24.44 -0.56 3.60
C GLU A 165 24.64 0.81 2.94
N ALA A 166 23.56 1.51 2.59
CA ALA A 166 23.62 2.86 2.01
C ALA A 166 24.17 3.92 2.97
N GLY A 167 24.01 3.73 4.29
CA GLY A 167 24.60 4.60 5.32
C GLY A 167 26.11 4.40 5.46
N ASN A 168 26.57 3.15 5.40
CA ASN A 168 27.99 2.80 5.52
C ASN A 168 28.82 3.31 4.32
N SER A 169 28.26 3.24 3.10
CA SER A 169 28.91 3.78 1.89
C SER A 169 29.12 5.29 1.92
N LYS A 170 28.30 6.05 2.66
CA LYS A 170 28.46 7.51 2.80
C LYS A 170 29.57 7.89 3.78
N GLN A 171 29.87 7.06 4.78
CA GLN A 171 30.96 7.31 5.75
C GLN A 171 32.35 7.03 5.17
N GLN A 172 32.49 6.05 4.27
CA GLN A 172 33.77 5.79 3.60
C GLN A 172 34.19 6.92 2.63
N VAL A 173 33.25 7.58 1.96
CA VAL A 173 33.55 8.68 1.02
C VAL A 173 33.97 9.96 1.75
N SER A 174 33.54 10.17 3.01
CA SER A 174 33.96 11.32 3.82
C SER A 174 35.36 11.16 4.43
N SER A 175 35.84 9.95 4.73
CA SER A 175 37.22 9.76 5.23
C SER A 175 38.28 9.92 4.14
N SER A 176 37.98 9.62 2.88
CA SER A 176 38.95 9.73 1.78
C SER A 176 39.16 11.17 1.27
N LYS A 177 38.49 12.17 1.85
CA LYS A 177 38.57 13.58 1.42
C LYS A 177 39.36 14.48 2.39
N VAL A 178 39.89 13.92 3.48
CA VAL A 178 40.62 14.68 4.51
C VAL A 178 42.15 14.61 4.30
N ASP A 179 42.67 13.62 3.56
CA ASP A 179 44.11 13.44 3.35
C ASP A 179 44.67 14.10 2.08
N ALA A 180 43.90 14.96 1.42
CA ALA A 180 44.33 15.75 0.27
C ALA A 180 44.33 17.25 0.61
N LYS A 181 45.18 17.64 1.56
CA LYS A 181 45.56 19.05 1.72
C LYS A 181 46.97 19.19 2.30
#